data_AF-A0AAT9IKX6-F1
#
_entry.id   AF-A0AAT9IKX6-F1
#
_cell.length_a   1.000
_cell.length_b   1.000
_cell.length_c   1.000
_cell.angle_alpha   90.00
_cell.angle_beta   90.00
_cell.angle_gamma   90.00
#
_symmetry.space_group_name_H-M   'P 1'
#
loop_
_entity.id
_entity.type
_entity.pdbx_description
1 polymer ?
#
loop_
_entity_poly.entity_id
_entity_poly.type
_entity_poly.pdbx_seq_one_letter_code
_entity_poly.pdbx_strand_id
1 'polypeptide(L)'
;MSSPGDEIWNRALEYDVPVTQPGDLAVRRVLTFHGVVQNAGLWDAIETHAADEEFPLDAIADGYRALGLEATAEAVDRAAAEYEQTAGIGDDDAWGEAEERVNEDYRIEEEDIAAAIERTLAQEPELFAPTS
;
A
#
# COMPACT_ATOMS: atom_id res chain seq x y z
N MET A 1 4.13 20.15 -17.78
CA MET A 1 2.91 19.32 -17.89
C MET A 1 3.16 18.14 -16.98
N SER A 2 2.17 17.73 -16.19
CA SER A 2 2.27 16.48 -15.41
C SER A 2 2.43 15.30 -16.35
N SER A 3 3.12 14.25 -15.92
CA SER A 3 3.05 12.98 -16.64
C SER A 3 1.67 12.34 -16.44
N PRO A 4 1.24 11.43 -17.32
CA PRO A 4 0.08 10.58 -17.07
C PRO A 4 0.12 9.86 -15.71
N GLY A 5 1.30 9.39 -15.27
CA GLY A 5 1.48 8.81 -13.94
C GLY A 5 1.20 9.79 -12.81
N ASP A 6 1.66 11.04 -12.93
CA ASP A 6 1.34 12.09 -11.94
C ASP A 6 -0.17 12.34 -11.85
N GLU A 7 -0.90 12.30 -12.97
CA GLU A 7 -2.36 12.49 -12.96
C GLU A 7 -3.08 11.34 -12.25
N ILE A 8 -2.62 10.10 -12.43
CA ILE A 8 -3.11 8.92 -11.71
C ILE A 8 -2.79 9.05 -10.21
N TRP A 9 -1.56 9.42 -9.87
CA TRP A 9 -1.13 9.64 -8.49
C TRP A 9 -2.00 10.69 -7.79
N ASN A 10 -2.19 11.86 -8.42
CA ASN A 10 -2.99 12.94 -7.86
C ASN A 10 -4.44 12.50 -7.65
N ARG A 11 -5.05 11.82 -8.63
CA ARG A 11 -6.42 11.29 -8.52
C ARG A 11 -6.55 10.25 -7.41
N ALA A 12 -5.54 9.43 -7.18
CA ALA A 12 -5.54 8.47 -6.09
C ALA A 12 -5.62 9.15 -4.71
N LEU A 13 -5.07 10.35 -4.55
CA LEU A 13 -5.12 11.16 -3.34
C LEU A 13 -6.42 11.99 -3.18
N GLU A 14 -7.27 12.05 -4.21
CA GLU A 14 -8.58 12.73 -4.17
C GLU A 14 -9.69 11.78 -3.67
N TYR A 15 -9.77 11.57 -2.35
CA TYR A 15 -10.70 10.60 -1.73
C TYR A 15 -12.19 10.92 -1.94
N ASP A 16 -12.54 12.17 -2.25
CA ASP A 16 -13.91 12.58 -2.58
C ASP A 16 -14.32 12.20 -4.02
N VAL A 17 -13.36 11.81 -4.85
CA VAL A 17 -13.61 11.31 -6.20
C VAL A 17 -13.67 9.77 -6.19
N PRO A 18 -14.79 9.17 -6.65
CA PRO A 18 -14.89 7.73 -6.81
C PRO A 18 -13.88 7.22 -7.84
N VAL A 19 -13.07 6.23 -7.46
CA VAL A 19 -12.21 5.47 -8.37
C VAL A 19 -12.86 4.12 -8.65
N THR A 20 -13.05 3.80 -9.93
CA THR A 20 -13.70 2.55 -10.37
C THR A 20 -12.78 1.66 -11.17
N GLN A 21 -11.71 2.22 -11.75
CA GLN A 21 -10.77 1.47 -12.55
C GLN A 21 -9.82 0.68 -11.64
N PRO A 22 -9.52 -0.59 -11.94
CA PRO A 22 -8.74 -1.44 -11.04
C PRO A 22 -7.34 -0.89 -10.72
N GLY A 23 -6.66 -0.28 -11.70
CA GLY A 23 -5.35 0.35 -11.51
C GLY A 23 -5.43 1.59 -10.61
N ASP A 24 -6.42 2.46 -10.81
CA ASP A 24 -6.64 3.62 -9.92
C ASP A 24 -6.94 3.19 -8.48
N LEU A 25 -7.72 2.14 -8.29
CA LEU A 25 -8.00 1.55 -6.98
C LEU A 25 -6.74 0.98 -6.32
N ALA A 26 -5.89 0.28 -7.09
CA ALA A 26 -4.63 -0.25 -6.60
C ALA A 26 -3.70 0.87 -6.14
N VAL A 27 -3.56 1.94 -6.94
CA VAL A 27 -2.74 3.11 -6.57
C VAL A 27 -3.27 3.79 -5.32
N ARG A 28 -4.59 4.00 -5.21
CA ARG A 28 -5.18 4.59 -3.99
C ARG A 28 -4.80 3.79 -2.75
N ARG A 29 -5.04 2.48 -2.75
CA ARG A 29 -4.73 1.61 -1.60
C ARG A 29 -3.26 1.66 -1.22
N VAL A 30 -2.37 1.57 -2.21
CA VAL A 30 -0.92 1.63 -2.01
C VAL A 30 -0.49 2.97 -1.41
N LEU A 31 -0.99 4.09 -1.94
CA LEU A 31 -0.64 5.42 -1.44
C LEU A 31 -1.25 5.71 -0.06
N THR A 32 -2.48 5.25 0.21
CA THR A 32 -3.08 5.34 1.54
C THR A 32 -2.18 4.65 2.56
N PHE A 33 -1.81 3.40 2.30
CA PHE A 33 -0.97 2.63 3.21
C PHE A 33 0.44 3.21 3.33
N HIS A 34 1.10 3.51 2.20
CA HIS A 34 2.45 4.08 2.18
C HIS A 34 2.52 5.39 2.95
N GLY A 35 1.49 6.24 2.84
CA GLY A 35 1.39 7.47 3.62
C GLY A 35 1.37 7.22 5.13
N VAL A 36 0.73 6.16 5.62
CA VAL A 36 0.79 5.79 7.04
C VAL A 36 2.18 5.29 7.41
N VAL A 37 2.77 4.41 6.58
CA VAL A 37 4.13 3.89 6.79
C VAL A 37 5.16 5.02 6.92
N GLN A 38 5.10 6.02 6.05
CA GLN A 38 6.02 7.17 6.08
C GLN A 38 5.85 8.06 7.33
N ASN A 39 4.64 8.11 7.90
CA ASN A 39 4.37 8.94 9.06
C ASN A 39 4.61 8.22 10.40
N ALA A 40 4.38 6.91 10.45
CA ALA A 40 4.28 6.15 11.70
C ALA A 40 5.05 4.82 11.68
N GLY A 41 5.49 4.35 10.52
CA GLY A 41 6.19 3.06 10.36
C GLY A 41 5.26 1.93 9.90
N LEU A 42 5.86 0.79 9.55
CA LEU A 42 5.13 -0.35 8.99
C LEU A 42 4.15 -0.95 10.00
N TRP A 43 4.59 -1.15 11.24
CA TRP A 43 3.78 -1.76 12.28
C TRP A 43 2.50 -0.96 12.57
N ASP A 44 2.64 0.36 12.75
CA ASP A 44 1.50 1.26 12.96
C ASP A 44 0.53 1.27 11.76
N ALA A 45 1.05 1.14 10.53
CA ALA A 45 0.21 1.00 9.34
C ALA A 45 -0.57 -0.32 9.33
N ILE A 46 0.06 -1.42 9.75
CA ILE A 46 -0.63 -2.71 9.90
C ILE A 46 -1.73 -2.61 10.94
N GLU A 47 -1.44 -2.06 12.12
CA GLU A 47 -2.44 -1.86 13.18
C GLU A 47 -3.62 -1.01 12.69
N THR A 48 -3.32 0.10 12.03
CA THR A 48 -4.34 1.04 11.50
C THR A 48 -5.29 0.33 10.54
N HIS A 49 -4.77 -0.52 9.65
CA HIS A 49 -5.55 -1.16 8.60
C HIS A 49 -6.06 -2.57 8.95
N ALA A 50 -5.67 -3.14 10.10
CA ALA A 50 -6.10 -4.49 10.52
C ALA A 50 -7.62 -4.61 10.71
N ALA A 51 -8.30 -3.52 11.09
CA ALA A 51 -9.75 -3.45 11.26
C ALA A 51 -10.42 -2.44 10.31
N ASP A 52 -9.70 -1.97 9.29
CA ASP A 52 -10.21 -1.00 8.31
C ASP A 52 -11.05 -1.71 7.24
N GLU A 53 -12.32 -1.31 7.12
CA GLU A 53 -13.25 -1.87 6.12
C GLU A 53 -13.07 -1.24 4.74
N GLU A 54 -12.52 -0.02 4.66
CA GLU A 54 -12.32 0.72 3.41
C GLU A 54 -11.01 0.33 2.73
N PHE A 55 -9.93 0.23 3.52
CA PHE A 55 -8.60 -0.17 3.07
C PHE A 55 -8.07 -1.36 3.87
N PRO A 56 -8.69 -2.55 3.76
CA PRO A 56 -8.20 -3.73 4.47
C PRO A 56 -6.84 -4.20 3.91
N LEU A 57 -6.04 -4.84 4.76
CA LEU A 57 -4.66 -5.25 4.46
C LEU A 57 -4.53 -6.18 3.24
N ASP A 58 -5.49 -7.07 3.02
CA ASP A 58 -5.53 -7.96 1.84
C ASP A 58 -5.66 -7.16 0.54
N ALA A 59 -6.54 -6.17 0.53
CA ALA A 59 -6.74 -5.28 -0.60
C ALA A 59 -5.51 -4.38 -0.85
N ILE A 60 -4.81 -3.96 0.20
CA ILE A 60 -3.56 -3.21 0.10
C ILE A 60 -2.47 -4.07 -0.53
N ALA A 61 -2.28 -5.30 -0.05
CA ALA A 61 -1.32 -6.24 -0.63
C ALA A 61 -1.64 -6.53 -2.11
N ASP A 62 -2.92 -6.71 -2.45
CA ASP A 62 -3.36 -6.85 -3.84
C ASP A 62 -3.08 -5.60 -4.68
N GLY A 63 -3.14 -4.40 -4.10
CA GLY A 63 -2.73 -3.17 -4.74
C GLY A 63 -1.25 -3.17 -5.13
N TYR A 64 -0.36 -3.59 -4.22
CA TYR A 64 1.05 -3.76 -4.53
C TYR A 64 1.29 -4.81 -5.61
N ARG A 65 0.59 -5.95 -5.57
CA ARG A 65 0.69 -6.99 -6.62
C ARG A 65 0.22 -6.49 -7.97
N ALA A 66 -0.88 -5.74 -8.02
CA ALA A 66 -1.40 -5.15 -9.26
C ALA A 66 -0.42 -4.16 -9.88
N LEU A 67 0.41 -3.50 -9.05
CA LEU A 67 1.49 -2.63 -9.50
C LEU A 67 2.80 -3.38 -9.74
N GLY A 68 2.87 -4.71 -9.65
CA GLY A 68 4.10 -5.50 -9.81
C GLY A 68 5.17 -5.19 -8.76
N LEU A 69 4.74 -4.96 -7.52
CA LEU A 69 5.57 -4.75 -6.33
C LEU A 69 5.42 -5.95 -5.37
N GLU A 70 5.65 -7.16 -5.90
CA GLU A 70 5.36 -8.42 -5.18
C GLU A 70 6.11 -8.53 -3.85
N ALA A 71 7.38 -8.12 -3.80
CA ALA A 71 8.16 -8.18 -2.57
C ALA A 71 7.56 -7.30 -1.45
N THR A 72 7.00 -6.14 -1.81
CA THR A 72 6.31 -5.27 -0.86
C THR A 72 4.98 -5.86 -0.43
N ALA A 73 4.22 -6.47 -1.36
CA ALA A 73 2.99 -7.17 -1.02
C ALA A 73 3.26 -8.30 0.01
N GLU A 74 4.31 -9.09 -0.21
CA GLU A 74 4.74 -10.15 0.70
C GLU A 74 5.19 -9.60 2.07
N ALA A 75 5.78 -8.41 2.11
CA ALA A 75 6.13 -7.74 3.36
C ALA A 75 4.87 -7.33 4.15
N VAL A 76 3.85 -6.79 3.47
CA VAL A 76 2.56 -6.46 4.07
C VAL A 76 1.87 -7.73 4.61
N ASP A 77 1.80 -8.80 3.82
CA ASP A 77 1.20 -10.07 4.27
C ASP A 77 1.90 -10.63 5.52
N ARG A 78 3.23 -10.60 5.53
CA ARG A 78 4.05 -11.11 6.63
C ARG A 78 3.82 -10.30 7.90
N ALA A 79 3.83 -8.97 7.78
CA ALA A 79 3.58 -8.08 8.91
C ALA A 79 2.15 -8.21 9.44
N ALA A 80 1.15 -8.38 8.57
CA ALA A 80 -0.22 -8.67 8.96
C ALA A 80 -0.34 -9.99 9.75
N ALA A 81 0.31 -11.05 9.28
CA ALA A 81 0.32 -12.35 9.97
C ALA A 81 1.05 -12.28 11.33
N GLU A 82 2.12 -11.50 11.41
CA GLU A 82 2.86 -11.27 12.66
C GLU A 82 2.01 -10.49 13.68
N TYR A 83 1.32 -9.45 13.21
CA TYR A 83 0.39 -8.66 14.03
C TYR A 83 -0.75 -9.52 14.57
N GLU A 84 -1.39 -10.35 13.74
CA GLU A 84 -2.48 -11.24 14.19
C GLU A 84 -2.03 -12.21 15.29
N GLN A 85 -0.82 -12.77 15.15
CA GLN A 85 -0.23 -13.67 16.15
C GLN A 85 0.08 -12.96 17.47
N THR A 86 0.48 -11.68 17.41
CA THR A 86 0.94 -10.91 18.56
C THR A 86 -0.21 -10.20 19.29
N ALA A 87 -1.22 -9.74 18.56
CA ALA A 87 -2.35 -8.98 19.11
C ALA A 87 -3.15 -9.75 20.18
N GLY A 88 -3.18 -11.08 20.11
CA GLY A 88 -3.82 -11.94 21.10
C GLY A 88 -3.04 -12.11 22.42
N ILE A 89 -1.78 -11.65 22.49
CA ILE A 89 -0.87 -11.88 23.62
C ILE A 89 -0.96 -10.77 24.67
N GLY A 90 -1.11 -9.51 24.23
CA GLY A 90 -1.24 -8.35 25.12
C GLY A 90 0.00 -8.05 25.97
N ASP A 91 1.19 -8.26 25.41
CA ASP A 91 2.49 -8.07 26.08
C ASP A 91 3.38 -7.09 25.30
N ASP A 92 3.60 -5.89 25.83
CA ASP A 92 4.32 -4.79 25.16
C ASP A 92 5.73 -5.21 24.68
N ASP A 93 6.42 -6.10 25.40
CA ASP A 93 7.74 -6.60 24.99
C ASP A 93 7.62 -7.49 23.72
N ALA A 94 6.59 -8.33 23.65
CA ALA A 94 6.33 -9.17 22.48
C ALA A 94 5.95 -8.33 21.24
N TRP A 95 5.26 -7.20 21.45
CA TRP A 95 4.95 -6.24 20.40
C TRP A 95 6.21 -5.58 19.84
N GLY A 96 7.12 -5.13 20.69
CA GLY A 96 8.39 -4.55 20.25
C GLY A 96 9.25 -5.53 19.45
N GLU A 97 9.37 -6.79 19.90
CA GLU A 97 10.10 -7.82 19.15
C GLU A 97 9.44 -8.16 17.80
N ALA A 98 8.10 -8.16 17.74
CA ALA A 98 7.35 -8.41 16.51
C ALA A 98 7.54 -7.28 15.49
N GLU A 99 7.48 -6.03 15.94
CA GLU A 99 7.76 -4.84 15.13
C GLU A 99 9.18 -4.89 14.54
N GLU A 100 10.19 -5.16 15.36
CA GLU A 100 11.59 -5.24 14.92
C GLU A 100 11.81 -6.28 13.81
N ARG A 101 11.10 -7.42 13.87
CA ARG A 101 11.22 -8.50 12.87
C ARG A 101 10.74 -8.10 11.49
N VAL A 102 9.74 -7.21 11.39
CA VAL A 102 9.07 -6.90 10.12
C VAL A 102 9.44 -5.52 9.56
N ASN A 103 9.90 -4.60 10.42
CA ASN A 103 10.24 -3.23 9.99
C ASN A 103 11.30 -3.19 8.86
N GLU A 104 12.24 -4.12 8.83
CA GLU A 104 13.27 -4.17 7.78
C GLU A 104 12.76 -4.65 6.42
N ASP A 105 11.53 -5.15 6.33
CA ASP A 105 11.01 -5.79 5.12
C ASP A 105 10.33 -4.80 4.15
N TYR A 106 9.89 -3.65 4.65
CA TYR A 106 9.33 -2.58 3.83
C TYR A 106 10.43 -1.62 3.39
N ARG A 107 10.83 -1.69 2.10
CA ARG A 107 12.03 -1.02 1.57
C ARG A 107 11.80 -0.14 0.35
N ILE A 108 10.53 0.16 0.05
CA ILE A 108 10.19 0.98 -1.11
C ILE A 108 10.03 2.44 -0.72
N GLU A 109 10.35 3.32 -1.66
CA GLU A 109 10.13 4.75 -1.55
C GLU A 109 9.02 5.21 -2.51
N GLU A 110 8.61 6.48 -2.40
CA GLU A 110 7.58 7.07 -3.28
C GLU A 110 7.96 6.94 -4.77
N GLU A 111 9.25 7.08 -5.09
CA GLU A 111 9.74 6.97 -6.47
C GLU A 111 9.57 5.56 -7.04
N ASP A 112 9.64 4.51 -6.21
CA ASP A 112 9.40 3.13 -6.66
C ASP A 112 7.93 2.92 -7.02
N ILE A 113 7.02 3.52 -6.24
CA ILE A 113 5.58 3.51 -6.51
C ILE A 113 5.29 4.29 -7.80
N ALA A 114 5.86 5.49 -7.96
CA ALA A 114 5.69 6.30 -9.16
C ALA A 114 6.20 5.56 -10.41
N ALA A 115 7.37 4.91 -10.32
CA ALA A 115 7.91 4.09 -11.40
C ALA A 115 7.01 2.87 -11.71
N ALA A 116 6.43 2.24 -10.70
CA ALA A 116 5.50 1.12 -10.88
C ALA A 116 4.20 1.55 -11.56
N ILE A 117 3.67 2.74 -11.25
CA ILE A 117 2.50 3.32 -11.93
C ILE A 117 2.80 3.53 -13.41
N GLU A 118 3.89 4.23 -13.73
CA GLU A 118 4.29 4.49 -15.12
C GLU A 118 4.51 3.20 -15.91
N ARG A 119 5.17 2.21 -15.30
CA ARG A 119 5.38 0.89 -15.90
C ARG A 119 4.06 0.18 -16.17
N THR A 120 3.13 0.18 -15.22
CA THR A 120 1.84 -0.51 -15.33
C THR A 120 0.96 0.18 -16.36
N LEU A 121 0.92 1.51 -16.37
CA LEU A 121 0.20 2.30 -17.38
C LEU A 121 0.71 2.03 -18.80
N ALA A 122 2.03 1.89 -18.98
CA ALA A 122 2.61 1.61 -20.28
C ALA A 122 2.29 0.20 -20.80
N GLN A 123 2.05 -0.77 -19.90
CA GLN A 123 1.79 -2.17 -20.25
C GLN A 123 0.29 -2.48 -20.38
N GLU A 124 -0.52 -1.91 -19.49
CA GLU A 124 -1.94 -2.20 -19.32
C GLU A 124 -2.73 -0.89 -19.11
N PRO A 125 -2.76 0.02 -20.11
CA PRO A 125 -3.37 1.34 -19.97
C PRO A 125 -4.87 1.29 -19.65
N GLU A 126 -5.56 0.22 -20.05
CA GLU A 126 -6.98 -0.01 -19.76
C GLU A 126 -7.31 -0.17 -18.27
N LEU A 127 -6.31 -0.45 -17.43
CA LEU A 127 -6.48 -0.53 -15.98
C LEU A 127 -6.70 0.84 -15.34
N PHE A 128 -6.42 1.93 -16.04
CA PHE A 128 -6.50 3.29 -15.53
C PHE A 128 -7.57 4.10 -16.24
N ALA A 129 -8.14 5.08 -15.55
CA ALA A 129 -8.97 6.09 -16.20
C ALA A 129 -8.12 6.94 -17.15
N PRO A 130 -8.70 7.44 -18.26
CA PRO A 130 -7.97 8.28 -19.21
C PRO A 130 -7.30 9.49 -18.55
N THR A 131 -6.06 9.74 -18.92
CA THR A 131 -5.28 10.94 -18.56
C THR A 131 -5.38 11.99 -19.68
N SER A 132 -5.09 13.23 -19.34
CA SER A 132 -5.33 14.44 -20.15
C SER A 132 -4.30 14.67 -21.26
#